data_AF-A0A9P7CZ24-F1
#
_entry.id   AF-A0A9P7CZ24-F1
#
_cell.length_a   1.000
_cell.length_b   1.000
_cell.length_c   1.000
_cell.angle_alpha   90.00
_cell.angle_beta   90.00
_cell.angle_gamma   90.00
#
_symmetry.space_group_name_H-M   'P 1'
#
loop_
_entity.id
_entity.type
_entity.pdbx_description
1 polymer ?
#
loop_
_entity_poly.entity_id
_entity_poly.type
_entity_poly.pdbx_seq_one_letter_code
_entity_poly.pdbx_strand_id
1 'polypeptide(L)'
;NHRCQLAHHPLYLEGFGIEDLETCEHIFSSSNSACGLIRHASYFHWVQYLDLHFDQWDKDKYLELSNFLRNNYAQALHMIEEYTPLLDEFKMRKSLTDDTFLQWRDEESEFFANLALEPPSDAIAVAYVEELEKLQRAE
;
A
#
# COMPACT_ATOMS: atom_id res chain seq x y z
N ASN A 1 -2.54 4.19 -12.82
CA ASN A 1 -2.37 4.24 -11.35
C ASN A 1 -0.93 4.53 -10.96
N HIS A 2 0.06 3.84 -11.57
CA HIS A 2 1.48 3.95 -11.26
C HIS A 2 2.04 5.38 -11.04
N ARG A 3 1.79 6.32 -11.97
CA ARG A 3 2.19 7.73 -11.82
C ARG A 3 1.70 8.40 -10.53
N CYS A 4 0.48 8.08 -10.10
CA CYS A 4 -0.07 8.60 -8.86
C CYS A 4 0.67 8.02 -7.65
N GLN A 5 1.02 6.74 -7.71
CA GLN A 5 1.74 6.04 -6.65
C GLN A 5 3.16 6.59 -6.48
N LEU A 6 3.91 6.85 -7.56
CA LEU A 6 5.26 7.45 -7.45
C LEU A 6 5.28 8.79 -6.70
N ALA A 7 4.19 9.56 -6.78
CA ALA A 7 4.07 10.86 -6.15
C ALA A 7 3.45 10.82 -4.73
N HIS A 8 2.58 9.85 -4.44
CA HIS A 8 1.74 9.88 -3.24
C HIS A 8 1.76 8.58 -2.43
N HIS A 9 2.43 7.53 -2.89
CA HIS A 9 2.45 6.27 -2.16
C HIS A 9 3.23 6.46 -0.85
N PRO A 10 2.72 5.99 0.31
CA PRO A 10 3.34 6.20 1.61
C PRO A 10 4.81 5.78 1.69
N LEU A 11 5.20 4.71 0.96
CA LEU A 11 6.60 4.27 0.86
C LEU A 11 7.58 5.33 0.33
N TYR A 12 7.11 6.28 -0.50
CA TYR A 12 7.95 7.34 -1.06
C TYR A 12 7.85 8.66 -0.28
N LEU A 13 6.93 8.74 0.68
CA LEU A 13 6.69 9.93 1.49
C LEU A 13 7.40 9.79 2.84
N GLU A 14 8.28 10.75 3.13
CA GLU A 14 8.97 10.78 4.41
C GLU A 14 7.99 11.03 5.57
N GLY A 15 8.14 10.27 6.66
CA GLY A 15 7.33 10.41 7.88
C GLY A 15 6.24 9.36 8.09
N PHE A 16 5.85 8.60 7.06
CA PHE A 16 4.85 7.53 7.22
C PHE A 16 5.43 6.24 7.84
N GLY A 17 6.72 5.97 7.61
CA GLY A 17 7.37 4.78 8.17
C GLY A 17 6.76 3.48 7.64
N ILE A 18 6.33 2.61 8.55
CA ILE A 18 5.72 1.31 8.24
C ILE A 18 4.18 1.35 8.28
N GLU A 19 3.57 2.53 8.36
CA GLU A 19 2.12 2.70 8.40
C GLU A 19 1.50 2.36 7.04
N ASP A 20 0.45 1.54 7.05
CA ASP A 20 -0.29 1.10 5.86
C ASP A 20 -1.45 2.04 5.50
N LEU A 21 -1.88 2.90 6.44
CA LEU A 21 -3.01 3.82 6.33
C LEU A 21 -4.36 3.11 6.10
N GLU A 22 -4.48 1.83 6.45
CA GLU A 22 -5.71 1.05 6.27
C GLU A 22 -6.75 1.31 7.37
N THR A 23 -6.42 2.10 8.39
CA THR A 23 -7.32 2.40 9.52
C THR A 23 -8.70 2.87 9.07
N CYS A 24 -8.78 3.72 8.04
CA CYS A 24 -10.06 4.19 7.47
C CYS A 24 -10.86 3.04 6.82
N GLU A 25 -10.21 2.12 6.14
CA GLU A 25 -10.88 0.96 5.57
C GLU A 25 -11.42 0.05 6.68
N HIS A 26 -10.60 -0.23 7.70
CA HIS A 26 -11.00 -1.08 8.83
C HIS A 26 -12.19 -0.51 9.60
N ILE A 27 -12.22 0.80 9.87
CA ILE A 27 -13.34 1.42 10.60
C ILE A 27 -14.64 1.35 9.78
N PHE A 28 -14.63 1.67 8.49
CA PHE A 28 -15.82 1.59 7.65
C PHE A 28 -16.26 0.14 7.42
N SER A 29 -15.32 -0.79 7.23
CA SER A 29 -15.61 -2.22 7.14
C SER A 29 -16.30 -2.73 8.41
N SER A 30 -15.81 -2.32 9.59
CA SER A 30 -16.40 -2.70 10.88
C SER A 30 -17.85 -2.23 11.02
N SER A 31 -18.19 -1.07 10.45
CA SER A 31 -19.54 -0.49 10.51
C SER A 31 -20.60 -1.35 9.80
N ASN A 32 -20.19 -2.22 8.88
CA ASN A 32 -21.10 -3.15 8.21
C ASN A 32 -21.77 -4.13 9.19
N SER A 33 -21.15 -4.39 10.35
CA SER A 33 -21.76 -5.20 11.41
C SER A 33 -23.05 -4.57 11.98
N ALA A 34 -23.15 -3.24 11.97
CA ALA A 34 -24.34 -2.51 12.42
C ALA A 34 -25.48 -2.55 11.41
N CYS A 35 -25.22 -2.88 10.13
CA CYS A 35 -26.22 -2.84 9.06
C CYS A 35 -27.48 -3.66 9.37
N GLY A 36 -27.34 -4.82 10.01
CA GLY A 36 -28.47 -5.67 10.36
C GLY A 36 -29.43 -5.00 11.36
N LEU A 37 -28.89 -4.28 12.33
CA LEU A 37 -29.64 -3.60 13.39
C LEU A 37 -30.34 -2.34 12.86
N ILE A 38 -29.68 -1.60 11.99
CA ILE A 38 -30.15 -0.28 11.55
C ILE A 38 -31.01 -0.32 10.29
N ARG A 39 -31.03 -1.43 9.53
CA ARG A 39 -31.76 -1.57 8.25
C ARG A 39 -33.25 -1.22 8.34
N HIS A 40 -33.89 -1.58 9.45
CA HIS A 40 -35.32 -1.34 9.68
C HIS A 40 -35.58 -0.37 10.84
N ALA A 41 -34.53 0.30 11.32
CA ALA A 41 -34.62 1.27 12.40
C ALA A 41 -35.22 2.59 11.90
N SER A 42 -35.92 3.32 12.78
CA SER A 42 -36.24 4.72 12.53
C SER A 42 -34.97 5.55 12.40
N TYR A 43 -35.01 6.71 11.75
CA TYR A 43 -33.86 7.62 11.64
C TYR A 43 -33.15 7.90 12.98
N PHE A 44 -33.90 8.13 14.06
CA PHE A 44 -33.34 8.36 15.39
C PHE A 44 -32.45 7.20 15.86
N HIS A 45 -33.01 5.98 15.86
CA HIS A 45 -32.29 4.77 16.24
C HIS A 45 -31.13 4.45 15.26
N TRP A 46 -31.27 4.75 13.97
CA TRP A 46 -30.19 4.60 12.99
C TRP A 46 -28.96 5.43 13.38
N VAL A 47 -29.15 6.73 13.69
CA VAL A 47 -28.05 7.60 14.14
C VAL A 47 -27.49 7.09 15.47
N GLN A 48 -28.37 6.75 16.42
CA GLN A 48 -27.95 6.29 17.75
C GLN A 48 -27.07 5.04 17.70
N TYR A 49 -27.42 4.05 16.87
CA TYR A 49 -26.62 2.84 16.74
C TYR A 49 -25.27 3.08 16.08
N LEU A 50 -25.20 3.97 15.08
CA LEU A 50 -23.92 4.33 14.46
C LEU A 50 -23.02 5.08 15.43
N ASP A 51 -23.57 6.01 16.20
CA ASP A 51 -22.84 6.75 17.24
C ASP A 51 -22.24 5.79 18.29
N LEU A 52 -23.07 4.88 18.81
CA LEU A 52 -22.62 3.84 19.75
C LEU A 52 -21.56 2.91 19.16
N HIS A 53 -21.70 2.54 17.88
CA HIS A 53 -20.70 1.70 17.19
C HIS A 53 -19.34 2.38 17.15
N PHE A 54 -19.28 3.65 16.73
CA PHE A 54 -18.01 4.37 16.61
C PHE A 54 -17.42 4.75 17.97
N ASP A 55 -18.24 5.09 18.97
CA ASP A 55 -17.76 5.33 20.35
C ASP A 55 -17.16 4.06 20.97
N GLN A 56 -17.76 2.88 20.74
CA GLN A 56 -17.19 1.62 21.19
C GLN A 56 -15.91 1.27 20.44
N TRP A 57 -15.90 1.44 19.11
CA TRP A 57 -14.72 1.17 18.29
C TRP A 57 -13.52 2.02 18.72
N ASP A 58 -13.73 3.31 18.99
CA ASP A 58 -12.68 4.22 19.46
C ASP A 58 -12.10 3.78 20.81
N LYS A 59 -12.95 3.39 21.75
CA LYS A 59 -12.52 2.85 23.06
C LYS A 59 -11.70 1.58 22.92
N ASP A 60 -12.13 0.65 22.06
CA ASP A 60 -11.42 -0.59 21.81
C ASP A 60 -10.04 -0.32 21.19
N LYS A 61 -9.96 0.59 20.22
CA LYS A 61 -8.69 0.98 19.60
C LYS A 61 -7.77 1.71 20.55
N TYR A 62 -8.30 2.57 21.40
CA TYR A 62 -7.53 3.22 22.45
C TYR A 62 -6.94 2.21 23.44
N LEU A 63 -7.70 1.17 23.80
CA LEU A 63 -7.22 0.09 24.66
C LEU A 63 -6.11 -0.74 23.98
N GLU A 64 -6.21 -0.95 22.67
CA GLU A 64 -5.22 -1.67 21.86
C GLU A 64 -3.97 -0.83 21.52
N LEU A 65 -4.04 0.50 21.65
CA LEU A 65 -3.02 1.44 21.17
C LEU A 65 -1.62 1.12 21.67
N SER A 66 -1.48 0.74 22.95
CA SER A 66 -0.17 0.43 23.53
C SER A 66 0.46 -0.81 22.89
N ASN A 67 -0.36 -1.83 22.59
CA ASN A 67 0.11 -3.03 21.91
C ASN A 67 0.46 -2.76 20.45
N PHE A 68 -0.37 -1.96 19.77
CA PHE A 68 -0.11 -1.53 18.40
C PHE A 68 1.24 -0.82 18.29
N LEU A 69 1.48 0.21 19.11
CA LEU A 69 2.75 0.96 19.13
C LEU A 69 3.95 0.06 19.44
N ARG A 70 3.82 -0.81 20.46
CA ARG A 70 4.90 -1.74 20.84
C ARG A 70 5.24 -2.72 19.72
N ASN A 71 4.22 -3.29 19.07
CA ASN A 71 4.40 -4.24 17.98
C ASN A 71 5.05 -3.58 16.76
N ASN A 72 4.58 -2.39 16.36
CA ASN A 72 5.16 -1.63 15.25
C ASN A 72 6.62 -1.25 15.53
N TYR A 73 6.92 -0.84 16.77
CA TYR A 73 8.30 -0.55 17.16
C TYR A 73 9.21 -1.78 17.08
N ALA A 74 8.76 -2.93 17.61
CA ALA A 74 9.52 -4.17 17.55
C ALA A 74 9.71 -4.65 16.10
N GLN A 75 8.69 -4.51 15.25
CA GLN A 75 8.76 -4.82 13.83
C GLN A 75 9.78 -3.93 13.11
N ALA A 76 9.76 -2.62 13.37
CA ALA A 76 10.71 -1.68 12.78
C ALA A 76 12.16 -2.04 13.16
N LEU A 77 12.41 -2.38 14.43
CA LEU A 77 13.73 -2.83 14.87
C LEU A 77 14.18 -4.11 14.14
N HIS A 78 13.29 -5.10 14.04
CA HIS A 78 13.59 -6.34 13.33
C HIS A 78 13.90 -6.09 11.85
N MET A 79 13.11 -5.23 11.18
CA MET A 79 13.36 -4.87 9.78
C MET A 79 14.72 -4.19 9.61
N ILE A 80 15.10 -3.28 10.51
CA ILE A 80 16.42 -2.63 10.47
C ILE A 80 17.51 -3.67 10.66
N GLU A 81 17.39 -4.56 11.66
CA GLU A 81 18.39 -5.60 11.93
C GLU A 81 18.56 -6.57 10.75
N GLU A 82 17.46 -7.00 10.15
CA GLU A 82 17.44 -7.99 9.07
C GLU A 82 17.85 -7.40 7.72
N TYR A 83 17.29 -6.25 7.32
CA TYR A 83 17.43 -5.72 5.97
C TYR A 83 18.64 -4.81 5.78
N THR A 84 19.12 -4.11 6.81
CA THR A 84 20.31 -3.26 6.70
C THR A 84 21.54 -4.01 6.16
N PRO A 85 21.95 -5.18 6.73
CA PRO A 85 23.13 -5.89 6.21
C PRO A 85 22.92 -6.41 4.78
N LEU A 86 21.69 -6.85 4.44
CA LEU A 86 21.35 -7.31 3.09
C LEU A 86 21.44 -6.16 2.07
N LEU A 87 20.94 -4.98 2.44
CA LEU A 87 20.98 -3.79 1.61
C LEU A 87 22.42 -3.28 1.44
N ASP A 88 23.23 -3.29 2.49
CA ASP A 88 24.63 -2.88 2.43
C ASP A 88 25.47 -3.81 1.53
N GLU A 89 25.26 -5.12 1.62
CA GLU A 89 25.91 -6.08 0.73
C GLU A 89 25.50 -5.86 -0.73
N PHE A 90 24.21 -5.63 -0.97
CA PHE A 90 23.69 -5.33 -2.30
C PHE A 90 24.29 -4.03 -2.87
N LYS A 91 24.32 -2.96 -2.06
CA LYS A 91 24.95 -1.68 -2.40
C LYS A 91 26.42 -1.86 -2.76
N MET A 92 27.20 -2.58 -1.95
CA MET A 92 28.61 -2.83 -2.25
C MET A 92 28.79 -3.59 -3.55
N ARG A 93 28.06 -4.70 -3.74
CA ARG A 93 28.17 -5.57 -4.92
C ARG A 93 27.76 -4.87 -6.22
N LYS A 94 26.83 -3.92 -6.15
CA LYS A 94 26.35 -3.15 -7.30
C LYS A 94 26.96 -1.75 -7.39
N SER A 95 27.85 -1.38 -6.45
CA SER A 95 28.44 -0.05 -6.34
C SER A 95 27.38 1.07 -6.31
N LEU A 96 26.30 0.85 -5.57
CA LEU A 96 25.17 1.77 -5.42
C LEU A 96 25.32 2.63 -4.17
N THR A 97 24.64 3.76 -4.19
CA THR A 97 24.51 4.69 -3.06
C THR A 97 23.04 4.88 -2.71
N ASP A 98 22.74 5.45 -1.55
CA ASP A 98 21.35 5.77 -1.18
C ASP A 98 20.70 6.76 -2.15
N ASP A 99 21.48 7.71 -2.67
CA ASP A 99 21.03 8.68 -3.68
C ASP A 99 20.58 7.99 -4.98
N THR A 100 21.13 6.81 -5.28
CA THR A 100 20.77 6.06 -6.49
C THR A 100 19.32 5.60 -6.45
N PHE A 101 18.78 5.24 -5.27
CA PHE A 101 17.37 4.85 -5.15
C PHE A 101 16.43 6.03 -5.34
N LEU A 102 16.82 7.21 -4.86
CA LEU A 102 16.07 8.44 -5.07
C LEU A 102 16.06 8.83 -6.55
N GLN A 103 17.21 8.71 -7.22
CA GLN A 103 17.34 8.94 -8.65
C GLN A 103 16.45 8.01 -9.47
N TRP A 104 16.41 6.72 -9.16
CA TRP A 104 15.55 5.77 -9.88
C TRP A 104 14.07 6.16 -9.82
N ARG A 105 13.60 6.61 -8.65
CA ARG A 105 12.21 7.09 -8.51
C ARG A 105 11.96 8.30 -9.40
N ASP A 106 12.90 9.24 -9.44
CA ASP A 106 12.77 10.47 -10.21
C ASP A 106 12.84 10.18 -11.73
N GLU A 107 13.76 9.32 -12.16
CA GLU A 107 13.87 8.81 -13.54
C GLU A 107 12.59 8.09 -13.98
N GLU A 108 12.04 7.24 -13.12
CA GLU A 108 10.79 6.53 -13.39
C GLU A 108 9.60 7.50 -13.50
N SER A 109 9.55 8.49 -12.61
CA SER A 109 8.54 9.56 -12.66
C SER A 109 8.63 10.36 -13.95
N GLU A 110 9.85 10.73 -14.39
CA GLU A 110 10.09 11.44 -15.66
C GLU A 110 9.72 10.58 -16.86
N PHE A 111 10.09 9.29 -16.85
CA PHE A 111 9.72 8.33 -17.89
C PHE A 111 8.20 8.31 -18.07
N PHE A 112 7.43 8.09 -17.00
CA PHE A 112 5.97 8.05 -17.11
C PHE A 112 5.33 9.41 -17.35
N ALA A 113 5.98 10.53 -17.03
CA ALA A 113 5.51 11.85 -17.39
C ALA A 113 5.57 12.09 -18.90
N ASN A 114 6.62 11.58 -19.54
CA ASN A 114 6.88 11.73 -20.98
C ASN A 114 6.31 10.58 -21.82
N LEU A 115 5.85 9.49 -21.20
CA LEU A 115 5.27 8.35 -21.88
C LEU A 115 3.88 8.71 -22.44
N ALA A 116 3.85 9.13 -23.71
CA ALA A 116 2.61 9.37 -24.45
C ALA A 116 1.99 8.06 -25.01
N LEU A 117 2.83 7.09 -25.37
CA LEU A 117 2.46 5.74 -25.82
C LEU A 117 3.56 4.76 -25.41
N GLU A 118 3.19 3.50 -25.16
CA GLU A 118 4.17 2.43 -24.92
C GLU A 118 5.18 2.34 -26.08
N PRO A 119 6.45 2.06 -25.80
CA PRO A 119 7.46 1.90 -26.84
C PRO A 119 7.01 0.82 -27.84
N PRO A 120 7.06 1.07 -29.16
CA PRO A 120 6.62 0.09 -30.15
C PRO A 120 7.32 -1.28 -30.05
N SER A 121 8.56 -1.28 -29.57
CA SER A 121 9.34 -2.49 -29.30
C SER A 121 8.68 -3.38 -28.24
N ASP A 122 8.18 -2.78 -27.16
CA ASP A 122 7.58 -3.51 -26.04
C ASP A 122 6.22 -4.07 -26.45
N ALA A 123 5.43 -3.29 -27.20
CA ALA A 123 4.17 -3.75 -27.76
C ALA A 123 4.34 -4.96 -28.70
N ILE A 124 5.40 -4.97 -29.53
CA ILE A 124 5.72 -6.09 -30.42
C ILE A 124 6.14 -7.32 -29.61
N ALA A 125 6.96 -7.15 -28.57
CA ALA A 125 7.40 -8.25 -27.72
C ALA A 125 6.22 -8.91 -26.97
N VAL A 126 5.31 -8.09 -26.42
CA VAL A 126 4.08 -8.57 -25.78
C VAL A 126 3.20 -9.30 -26.79
N ALA A 127 2.95 -8.70 -27.95
CA ALA A 127 2.15 -9.34 -29.00
C ALA A 127 2.76 -10.67 -29.47
N TYR A 128 4.09 -10.76 -29.57
CA TYR A 128 4.78 -12.01 -29.91
C TYR A 128 4.55 -13.10 -28.86
N VAL A 129 4.69 -12.76 -27.56
CA VAL A 129 4.44 -13.71 -26.47
C VAL A 129 2.98 -14.16 -26.46
N GLU A 130 2.03 -13.23 -26.64
CA GLU A 130 0.60 -13.57 -26.71
C GLU A 130 0.28 -14.53 -27.87
N GLU A 131 0.88 -14.31 -29.05
CA GLU A 131 0.71 -15.23 -30.18
C GLU A 131 1.35 -16.60 -29.92
N LEU A 132 2.48 -16.64 -29.22
CA LEU A 132 3.16 -17.89 -28.86
C LEU A 132 2.32 -18.70 -27.86
N GLU A 133 1.69 -18.04 -26.88
CA GLU A 133 0.74 -18.68 -25.96
C GLU A 133 -0.54 -19.18 -26.65
N LYS A 134 -1.03 -18.46 -27.68
CA LYS A 134 -2.18 -18.90 -28.48
C LYS A 134 -1.84 -20.15 -29.28
N LEU A 135 -0.66 -20.18 -29.90
CA LEU A 135 -0.17 -21.35 -30.62
C LEU A 135 -0.09 -22.57 -29.70
N GLN A 136 0.51 -22.41 -28.52
CA GLN A 136 0.67 -23.49 -27.55
C GLN A 136 -0.66 -24.02 -26.98
N ARG A 137 -1.71 -23.18 -26.94
CA ARG A 137 -3.06 -23.59 -26.52
C ARG A 137 -3.88 -24.26 -27.64
N ALA A 138 -3.48 -24.08 -28.89
CA ALA A 138 -4.14 -24.67 -30.05
C ALA A 138 -3.56 -26.05 -30.44
N GLU A 139 -2.38 -26.39 -29.91
CA GLU A 139 -1.76 -27.72 -29.93
C GLU A 139 -2.30 -28.62 -28.80
#